data_AF-A0A1S2CQ35-F1
#
_entry.id   AF-A0A1S2CQ35-F1
#
_cell.length_a   1.000
_cell.length_b   1.000
_cell.length_c   1.000
_cell.angle_alpha   90.00
_cell.angle_beta   90.00
_cell.angle_gamma   90.00
#
_symmetry.space_group_name_H-M   'P 1'
#
loop_
_entity.id
_entity.type
_entity.pdbx_description
1 polymer ?
#
loop_
_entity_poly.entity_id
_entity_poly.type
_entity_poly.pdbx_seq_one_letter_code
_entity_poly.pdbx_strand_id
1 'polypeptide(L)'
;MIGKLIRKTWFWLLLLGALLGVAALGVTVTVLHKTSSTEFCVSCHSMQTPLAEYQGSIHFQNPKGIRAECADCHIPGDPTSYLWTKVRAVKDIYHEAIGTLDTPEKYEAHKLRMAQSVWDELKANDSATCRSCHSYAAMDILAQRPNARAEHPVAIKEGQTCIDCHRGVAHIMPDMSGLAAAGASELAQAAAQTPTNVTTRYAIATTPLFLDAAAKTDEGTLMPSTRVDVLANENGRAKVQIEGWQQDGVSEVFYAAPGKRILSVLVGDTAKKALVTGQSETDSATNLTWHQVKLTAWVDQTQLIGDQGKLWQYASTLMSNNCTGCHGLTALDHFNANQWIGVIKGMESRTSLTPEQARMLTQYVQKHASDMSAAH
;
A
#
# COMPACT_ATOMS: atom_id res chain seq x y z
N MET A 1 -53.88 -53.12 -18.04
CA MET A 1 -54.27 -51.77 -18.55
C MET A 1 -53.85 -50.63 -17.61
N ILE A 2 -53.98 -50.81 -16.29
CA ILE A 2 -53.63 -49.83 -15.24
C ILE A 2 -52.14 -49.41 -15.28
N GLY A 3 -51.20 -50.34 -15.45
CA GLY A 3 -49.76 -50.02 -15.53
C GLY A 3 -49.34 -49.16 -16.74
N LYS A 4 -50.06 -49.24 -17.87
CA LYS A 4 -49.81 -48.37 -19.05
C LYS A 4 -50.33 -46.95 -18.83
N LEU A 5 -51.45 -46.79 -18.11
CA LEU A 5 -51.98 -45.47 -17.73
C LEU A 5 -51.06 -44.77 -16.71
N ILE A 6 -50.60 -45.50 -15.69
CA ILE A 6 -49.68 -44.98 -14.66
C ILE A 6 -48.35 -44.53 -15.28
N ARG A 7 -47.82 -45.29 -16.26
CA ARG A 7 -46.57 -44.92 -16.95
C ARG A 7 -46.73 -43.68 -17.85
N LYS A 8 -47.92 -43.48 -18.42
CA LYS A 8 -48.24 -42.31 -19.26
C LYS A 8 -48.47 -41.04 -18.41
N THR A 9 -49.10 -41.16 -17.24
CA THR A 9 -49.26 -40.03 -16.31
C THR A 9 -47.94 -39.60 -15.70
N TRP A 10 -47.07 -40.56 -15.32
CA TRP A 10 -45.71 -40.26 -14.86
C TRP A 10 -44.86 -39.56 -15.92
N PHE A 11 -44.96 -39.99 -17.19
CA PHE A 11 -44.27 -39.31 -18.29
C PHE A 11 -44.70 -37.83 -18.44
N TRP A 12 -46.01 -37.55 -18.40
CA TRP A 12 -46.51 -36.17 -18.47
C TRP A 12 -46.16 -35.33 -17.25
N LEU A 13 -46.14 -35.91 -16.04
CA LEU A 13 -45.70 -35.22 -14.83
C LEU A 13 -44.19 -34.90 -14.87
N LEU A 14 -43.36 -35.82 -15.32
CA LEU A 14 -41.93 -35.59 -15.52
C LEU A 14 -41.68 -34.54 -16.61
N LEU A 15 -42.44 -34.57 -17.71
CA LEU A 15 -42.33 -33.58 -18.79
C LEU A 15 -42.77 -32.19 -18.32
N LEU A 16 -43.87 -32.09 -17.57
CA LEU A 16 -44.31 -30.85 -16.95
C LEU A 16 -43.27 -30.32 -15.95
N GLY A 17 -42.73 -31.20 -15.10
CA GLY A 17 -41.67 -30.85 -14.15
C GLY A 17 -40.41 -30.37 -14.85
N ALA A 18 -40.00 -31.01 -15.95
CA ALA A 18 -38.86 -30.57 -16.75
C ALA A 18 -39.11 -29.20 -17.41
N LEU A 19 -40.31 -28.97 -17.97
CA LEU A 19 -40.69 -27.68 -18.55
C LEU A 19 -40.69 -26.56 -17.49
N LEU A 20 -41.25 -26.83 -16.31
CA LEU A 20 -41.23 -25.89 -15.19
C LEU A 20 -39.80 -25.61 -14.71
N GLY A 21 -38.95 -26.65 -14.65
CA GLY A 21 -37.54 -26.50 -14.29
C GLY A 21 -36.76 -25.62 -15.28
N VAL A 22 -36.95 -25.84 -16.59
CA VAL A 22 -36.33 -25.02 -17.64
C VAL A 22 -36.84 -23.58 -17.59
N ALA A 23 -38.15 -23.38 -17.40
CA ALA A 23 -38.74 -22.07 -17.27
C ALA A 23 -38.18 -21.32 -16.05
N ALA A 24 -38.13 -21.99 -14.89
CA ALA A 24 -37.58 -21.42 -13.66
C ALA A 24 -36.10 -21.05 -13.84
N LEU A 25 -35.28 -21.93 -14.40
CA LEU A 25 -33.87 -21.66 -14.66
C LEU A 25 -33.69 -20.48 -15.63
N GLY A 26 -34.48 -20.43 -16.71
CA GLY A 26 -34.45 -19.34 -17.68
C GLY A 26 -34.80 -18.00 -17.05
N VAL A 27 -35.83 -17.96 -16.19
CA VAL A 27 -36.18 -16.76 -15.41
C VAL A 27 -35.04 -16.37 -14.48
N THR A 28 -34.48 -17.31 -13.73
CA THR A 28 -33.38 -17.03 -12.80
C THR A 28 -32.16 -16.44 -13.51
N VAL A 29 -31.70 -17.05 -14.61
CA VAL A 29 -30.55 -16.55 -15.39
C VAL A 29 -30.84 -15.15 -15.94
N THR A 30 -32.06 -14.92 -16.45
CA THR A 30 -32.47 -13.61 -16.97
C THR A 30 -32.43 -12.53 -15.88
N VAL A 31 -32.94 -12.84 -14.68
CA VAL A 31 -32.89 -11.91 -13.53
C VAL A 31 -31.46 -11.63 -13.11
N LEU A 32 -30.60 -12.65 -13.05
CA LEU A 32 -29.19 -12.48 -12.69
C LEU A 32 -28.46 -11.57 -13.70
N HIS A 33 -28.66 -11.78 -15.00
CA HIS A 33 -28.08 -10.91 -16.02
C HIS A 33 -28.63 -9.49 -15.95
N LYS A 34 -29.95 -9.32 -15.78
CA LYS A 34 -30.55 -7.98 -15.68
C LYS A 34 -30.04 -7.20 -14.46
N THR A 35 -29.88 -7.89 -13.32
CA THR A 35 -29.28 -7.31 -12.10
C THR A 35 -27.76 -7.15 -12.18
N SER A 36 -27.14 -7.44 -13.33
CA SER A 36 -25.73 -7.15 -13.63
C SER A 36 -25.57 -5.97 -14.58
N SER A 37 -26.66 -5.43 -15.11
CA SER A 37 -26.62 -4.29 -16.03
C SER A 37 -26.16 -3.02 -15.31
N THR A 38 -25.44 -2.14 -16.01
CA THR A 38 -25.06 -0.82 -15.49
C THR A 38 -26.30 -0.04 -15.07
N GLU A 39 -27.40 -0.12 -15.83
CA GLU A 39 -28.68 0.52 -15.52
C GLU A 39 -29.25 0.06 -14.16
N PHE A 40 -29.12 -1.22 -13.82
CA PHE A 40 -29.51 -1.72 -12.51
C PHE A 40 -28.57 -1.22 -11.42
N CYS A 41 -27.26 -1.30 -11.63
CA CYS A 41 -26.27 -0.86 -10.65
C CYS A 41 -26.48 0.62 -10.28
N VAL A 42 -26.74 1.49 -11.25
CA VAL A 42 -26.91 2.93 -11.01
C VAL A 42 -28.33 3.33 -10.63
N SER A 43 -29.23 2.37 -10.43
CA SER A 43 -30.61 2.66 -10.02
C SER A 43 -30.73 3.14 -8.57
N CYS A 44 -29.70 2.90 -7.77
CA CYS A 44 -29.54 3.38 -6.39
C CYS A 44 -28.91 4.77 -6.34
N HIS A 45 -29.30 5.62 -5.38
CA HIS A 45 -28.74 6.98 -5.28
C HIS A 45 -27.28 6.96 -4.84
N SER A 46 -26.88 5.98 -4.01
CA SER A 46 -25.49 5.81 -3.58
C SER A 46 -24.52 5.53 -4.73
N MET A 47 -25.04 5.08 -5.88
CA MET A 47 -24.24 4.72 -7.06
C MET A 47 -24.03 5.89 -8.03
N GLN A 48 -24.62 7.07 -7.77
CA GLN A 48 -24.41 8.26 -8.60
C GLN A 48 -22.99 8.82 -8.49
N THR A 49 -22.39 8.79 -7.30
CA THR A 49 -21.00 9.20 -7.08
C THR A 49 -20.01 8.33 -7.87
N PRO A 50 -19.99 6.98 -7.71
CA PRO A 50 -19.07 6.16 -8.49
C PRO A 50 -19.39 6.19 -10.00
N LEU A 51 -20.64 6.41 -10.41
CA LEU A 51 -21.00 6.64 -11.81
C LEU A 51 -20.30 7.89 -12.38
N ALA A 52 -20.35 9.01 -11.68
CA ALA A 52 -19.71 10.25 -12.11
C ALA A 52 -18.18 10.08 -12.24
N GLU A 53 -17.56 9.37 -11.30
CA GLU A 53 -16.13 9.05 -11.37
C GLU A 53 -15.80 8.13 -12.56
N TYR A 54 -16.61 7.08 -12.77
CA TYR A 54 -16.46 6.15 -13.89
C TYR A 54 -16.58 6.86 -15.24
N GLN A 55 -17.54 7.78 -15.38
CA GLN A 55 -17.74 8.58 -16.60
C GLN A 55 -16.51 9.43 -16.97
N GLY A 56 -15.70 9.82 -15.99
CA GLY A 56 -14.43 10.52 -16.21
C GLY A 56 -13.26 9.60 -16.61
N SER A 57 -13.45 8.28 -16.61
CA SER A 57 -12.38 7.30 -16.83
C SER A 57 -12.22 6.88 -18.29
N ILE A 58 -11.03 6.34 -18.62
CA ILE A 58 -10.74 5.77 -19.94
C ILE A 58 -11.59 4.51 -20.24
N HIS A 59 -12.15 3.88 -19.21
CA HIS A 59 -13.01 2.71 -19.37
C HIS A 59 -14.43 3.07 -19.80
N PHE A 60 -14.85 4.34 -19.59
CA PHE A 60 -16.12 4.85 -20.09
C PHE A 60 -16.01 5.43 -21.50
N GLN A 61 -14.95 6.20 -21.78
CA GLN A 61 -14.71 6.85 -23.07
C GLN A 61 -13.24 6.79 -23.46
N ASN A 62 -12.95 6.22 -24.63
CA ASN A 62 -11.59 6.13 -25.16
C ASN A 62 -11.57 6.18 -26.70
N PRO A 63 -10.40 6.44 -27.31
CA PRO A 63 -10.25 6.49 -28.77
C PRO A 63 -10.52 5.18 -29.50
N LYS A 64 -10.61 4.04 -28.78
CA LYS A 64 -10.87 2.72 -29.37
C LYS A 64 -12.36 2.39 -29.46
N GLY A 65 -13.22 3.19 -28.82
CA GLY A 65 -14.67 2.97 -28.83
C GLY A 65 -15.12 1.74 -28.03
N ILE A 66 -14.27 1.23 -27.14
CA ILE A 66 -14.59 0.09 -26.27
C ILE A 66 -15.08 0.65 -24.93
N ARG A 67 -16.17 0.13 -24.38
CA ARG A 67 -16.67 0.52 -23.06
C ARG A 67 -16.77 -0.72 -22.18
N ALA A 68 -16.21 -0.63 -20.98
CA ALA A 68 -16.37 -1.66 -19.96
C ALA A 68 -17.50 -1.26 -19.02
N GLU A 69 -18.52 -2.10 -18.89
CA GLU A 69 -19.67 -1.86 -18.01
C GLU A 69 -19.34 -2.18 -16.55
N CYS A 70 -20.20 -1.79 -15.61
CA CYS A 70 -19.94 -2.00 -14.17
C CYS A 70 -19.64 -3.47 -13.85
N ALA A 71 -20.40 -4.40 -14.43
CA ALA A 71 -20.23 -5.82 -14.20
C ALA A 71 -18.93 -6.39 -14.79
N ASP A 72 -18.42 -5.81 -15.88
CA ASP A 72 -17.18 -6.30 -16.51
C ASP A 72 -15.98 -6.18 -15.57
N CYS A 73 -16.02 -5.25 -14.61
CA CYS A 73 -15.00 -5.07 -13.59
C CYS A 73 -15.37 -5.70 -12.24
N HIS A 74 -16.64 -5.60 -11.81
CA HIS A 74 -17.08 -5.96 -10.45
C HIS A 74 -17.67 -7.37 -10.31
N ILE A 75 -17.96 -8.08 -11.41
CA ILE A 75 -18.59 -9.40 -11.36
C ILE A 75 -17.75 -10.38 -12.18
N PRO A 76 -17.04 -11.32 -11.53
CA PRO A 76 -16.27 -12.33 -12.24
C PRO A 76 -17.16 -13.17 -13.16
N GLY A 77 -16.64 -13.53 -14.34
CA GLY A 77 -17.38 -14.30 -15.34
C GLY A 77 -17.51 -15.80 -15.04
N ASP A 78 -16.72 -16.34 -14.12
CA ASP A 78 -16.84 -17.76 -13.76
C ASP A 78 -18.14 -18.01 -12.97
N PRO A 79 -18.88 -19.11 -13.23
CA PRO A 79 -20.21 -19.30 -12.64
C PRO A 79 -20.24 -19.30 -11.11
N THR A 80 -19.18 -19.79 -10.47
CA THR A 80 -19.10 -19.92 -9.01
C THR A 80 -18.93 -18.56 -8.34
N SER A 81 -17.94 -17.78 -8.78
CA SER A 81 -17.71 -16.44 -8.25
C SER A 81 -18.83 -15.49 -8.65
N TYR A 82 -19.36 -15.61 -9.88
CA TYR A 82 -20.52 -14.84 -10.32
C TYR A 82 -21.69 -14.98 -9.34
N LEU A 83 -22.09 -16.21 -9.02
CA LEU A 83 -23.20 -16.46 -8.10
C LEU A 83 -22.86 -15.98 -6.68
N TRP A 84 -21.62 -16.16 -6.25
CA TRP A 84 -21.17 -15.71 -4.93
C TRP A 84 -21.18 -14.18 -4.78
N THR A 85 -20.74 -13.44 -5.79
CA THR A 85 -20.83 -11.97 -5.85
C THR A 85 -22.29 -11.53 -5.78
N LYS A 86 -23.20 -12.23 -6.48
CA LYS A 86 -24.65 -11.95 -6.41
C LYS A 86 -25.24 -12.18 -5.02
N VAL A 87 -24.83 -13.22 -4.32
CA VAL A 87 -25.25 -13.47 -2.93
C VAL A 87 -24.70 -12.39 -2.00
N ARG A 88 -23.43 -12.00 -2.15
CA ARG A 88 -22.82 -10.93 -1.36
C ARG A 88 -23.49 -9.57 -1.57
N ALA A 89 -23.89 -9.26 -2.82
CA ALA A 89 -24.54 -7.99 -3.18
C ALA A 89 -25.88 -7.75 -2.47
N VAL A 90 -26.49 -8.78 -1.86
CA VAL A 90 -27.69 -8.62 -1.01
C VAL A 90 -27.42 -7.64 0.15
N LYS A 91 -26.19 -7.61 0.67
CA LYS A 91 -25.80 -6.65 1.72
C LYS A 91 -25.92 -5.21 1.23
N ASP A 92 -25.67 -4.94 -0.05
CA ASP A 92 -25.65 -3.60 -0.60
C ASP A 92 -27.09 -3.05 -0.67
N ILE A 93 -28.06 -3.90 -1.02
CA ILE A 93 -29.50 -3.58 -0.98
C ILE A 93 -29.94 -3.23 0.44
N TYR A 94 -29.49 -4.01 1.44
CA TYR A 94 -29.79 -3.73 2.84
C TYR A 94 -29.20 -2.38 3.29
N HIS A 95 -27.93 -2.12 2.97
CA HIS A 95 -27.24 -0.89 3.37
C HIS A 95 -27.76 0.36 2.66
N GLU A 96 -28.24 0.22 1.42
CA GLU A 96 -28.99 1.26 0.72
C GLU A 96 -30.30 1.56 1.45
N ALA A 97 -31.08 0.53 1.80
CA ALA A 97 -32.38 0.70 2.44
C ALA A 97 -32.32 1.37 3.82
N ILE A 98 -31.24 1.13 4.60
CA ILE A 98 -31.03 1.77 5.91
C ILE A 98 -30.25 3.09 5.84
N GLY A 99 -29.86 3.52 4.64
CA GLY A 99 -29.25 4.82 4.43
C GLY A 99 -27.80 4.97 4.86
N THR A 100 -27.00 3.91 4.64
CA THR A 100 -25.58 3.85 5.04
C THR A 100 -24.73 4.87 4.27
N LEU A 101 -25.11 5.20 3.03
CA LEU A 101 -24.35 6.05 2.09
C LEU A 101 -25.14 7.28 1.60
N ASP A 102 -26.21 7.69 2.31
CA ASP A 102 -27.17 8.70 1.83
C ASP A 102 -26.65 10.13 1.71
N THR A 103 -25.47 10.41 2.27
CA THR A 103 -24.86 11.74 2.18
C THR A 103 -23.43 11.64 1.68
N PRO A 104 -22.89 12.70 1.04
CA PRO A 104 -21.49 12.72 0.60
C PRO A 104 -20.51 12.39 1.73
N GLU A 105 -20.76 12.88 2.95
CA GLU A 105 -19.90 12.64 4.11
C GLU A 105 -19.92 11.17 4.52
N LYS A 106 -21.11 10.54 4.52
CA LYS A 106 -21.25 9.12 4.78
C LYS A 106 -20.55 8.28 3.71
N TYR A 107 -20.72 8.63 2.43
CA TYR A 107 -20.07 7.96 1.32
C TYR A 107 -18.55 8.01 1.47
N GLU A 108 -17.98 9.21 1.65
CA GLU A 108 -16.53 9.38 1.79
C GLU A 108 -15.98 8.65 3.03
N ALA A 109 -16.69 8.68 4.17
CA ALA A 109 -16.30 7.92 5.36
C ALA A 109 -16.29 6.38 5.16
N HIS A 110 -17.01 5.87 4.15
CA HIS A 110 -17.08 4.45 3.82
C HIS A 110 -16.25 4.08 2.58
N LYS A 111 -15.86 5.06 1.75
CA LYS A 111 -15.21 4.88 0.44
C LYS A 111 -13.95 4.02 0.55
N LEU A 112 -13.12 4.29 1.55
CA LEU A 112 -11.88 3.54 1.79
C LEU A 112 -12.15 2.05 2.04
N ARG A 113 -13.13 1.71 2.88
CA ARG A 113 -13.48 0.32 3.19
C ARG A 113 -14.11 -0.38 1.99
N MET A 114 -14.95 0.32 1.23
CA MET A 114 -15.56 -0.22 0.02
C MET A 114 -14.49 -0.51 -1.03
N ALA A 115 -13.55 0.44 -1.24
CA ALA A 115 -12.43 0.27 -2.15
C ALA A 115 -11.54 -0.92 -1.75
N GLN A 116 -11.18 -1.05 -0.47
CA GLN A 116 -10.43 -2.21 0.04
C GLN A 116 -11.14 -3.53 -0.23
N SER A 117 -12.46 -3.62 0.02
CA SER A 117 -13.22 -4.84 -0.26
C SER A 117 -13.13 -5.26 -1.74
N VAL A 118 -13.14 -4.30 -2.66
CA VAL A 118 -12.99 -4.58 -4.10
C VAL A 118 -11.55 -4.94 -4.45
N TRP A 119 -10.56 -4.23 -3.91
CA TRP A 119 -9.15 -4.51 -4.15
C TRP A 119 -8.74 -5.88 -3.62
N ASP A 120 -9.21 -6.26 -2.44
CA ASP A 120 -8.94 -7.56 -1.84
C ASP A 120 -9.55 -8.69 -2.67
N GLU A 121 -10.77 -8.49 -3.20
CA GLU A 121 -11.41 -9.45 -4.11
C GLU A 121 -10.63 -9.59 -5.41
N LEU A 122 -10.27 -8.47 -6.05
CA LEU A 122 -9.46 -8.44 -7.26
C LEU A 122 -8.05 -9.00 -7.06
N LYS A 123 -7.48 -8.88 -5.86
CA LYS A 123 -6.19 -9.47 -5.56
C LYS A 123 -6.31 -10.98 -5.33
N ALA A 124 -7.33 -11.40 -4.58
CA ALA A 124 -7.57 -12.81 -4.26
C ALA A 124 -7.91 -13.66 -5.49
N ASN A 125 -8.54 -13.06 -6.52
CA ASN A 125 -8.91 -13.74 -7.76
C ASN A 125 -7.94 -13.48 -8.93
N ASP A 126 -6.72 -13.00 -8.65
CA ASP A 126 -5.71 -12.66 -9.65
C ASP A 126 -6.21 -11.68 -10.74
N SER A 127 -7.04 -10.72 -10.32
CA SER A 127 -7.62 -9.67 -11.16
C SER A 127 -8.34 -10.24 -12.37
N ALA A 128 -9.11 -11.32 -12.17
CA ALA A 128 -9.74 -12.11 -13.23
C ALA A 128 -10.54 -11.24 -14.23
N THR A 129 -11.30 -10.27 -13.72
CA THR A 129 -12.09 -9.32 -14.53
C THR A 129 -11.22 -8.32 -15.29
N CYS A 130 -10.06 -7.93 -14.75
CA CYS A 130 -9.09 -7.14 -15.51
C CYS A 130 -8.49 -7.97 -16.63
N ARG A 131 -8.07 -9.21 -16.33
CA ARG A 131 -7.37 -10.11 -17.26
C ARG A 131 -8.24 -10.62 -18.40
N SER A 132 -9.57 -10.62 -18.27
CA SER A 132 -10.48 -10.96 -19.38
C SER A 132 -10.37 -10.01 -20.56
N CYS A 133 -9.92 -8.77 -20.33
CA CYS A 133 -9.65 -7.77 -21.36
C CYS A 133 -8.15 -7.43 -21.49
N HIS A 134 -7.40 -7.51 -20.37
CA HIS A 134 -5.99 -7.12 -20.25
C HIS A 134 -5.09 -8.31 -19.91
N SER A 135 -5.01 -9.29 -20.82
CA SER A 135 -4.14 -10.45 -20.62
C SER A 135 -2.67 -10.10 -20.91
N TYR A 136 -1.76 -10.48 -19.99
CA TYR A 136 -0.32 -10.33 -20.21
C TYR A 136 0.18 -11.04 -21.47
N ALA A 137 -0.47 -12.13 -21.90
CA ALA A 137 -0.10 -12.85 -23.11
C ALA A 137 -0.42 -12.07 -24.40
N ALA A 138 -1.35 -11.11 -24.34
CA ALA A 138 -1.82 -10.33 -25.49
C ALA A 138 -1.35 -8.87 -25.48
N MET A 139 -0.76 -8.40 -24.38
CA MET A 139 -0.23 -7.04 -24.29
C MET A 139 1.01 -6.87 -25.17
N ASP A 140 0.99 -5.86 -26.05
CA ASP A 140 2.20 -5.41 -26.73
C ASP A 140 3.05 -4.54 -25.79
N ILE A 141 3.94 -5.18 -25.03
CA ILE A 141 4.84 -4.54 -24.07
C ILE A 141 5.74 -3.49 -24.77
N LEU A 142 6.15 -3.74 -26.01
CA LEU A 142 7.04 -2.82 -26.73
C LEU A 142 6.31 -1.56 -27.18
N ALA A 143 5.00 -1.61 -27.43
CA ALA A 143 4.19 -0.43 -27.75
C ALA A 143 3.79 0.40 -26.51
N GLN A 144 4.01 -0.11 -25.29
CA GLN A 144 3.65 0.60 -24.06
C GLN A 144 4.57 1.81 -23.79
N ARG A 145 4.09 2.69 -22.90
CA ARG A 145 4.89 3.80 -22.36
C ARG A 145 6.14 3.27 -21.66
N PRO A 146 7.24 4.05 -21.62
CA PRO A 146 8.53 3.56 -21.10
C PRO A 146 8.46 2.93 -19.70
N ASN A 147 7.69 3.51 -18.79
CA ASN A 147 7.50 2.98 -17.44
C ASN A 147 6.76 1.63 -17.45
N ALA A 148 5.60 1.55 -18.10
CA ALA A 148 4.85 0.29 -18.18
C ALA A 148 5.64 -0.82 -18.90
N ARG A 149 6.44 -0.46 -19.92
CA ARG A 149 7.33 -1.39 -20.62
C ARG A 149 8.41 -1.98 -19.71
N ALA A 150 8.91 -1.20 -18.75
CA ALA A 150 9.91 -1.66 -17.79
C ALA A 150 9.28 -2.53 -16.68
N GLU A 151 8.11 -2.12 -16.17
CA GLU A 151 7.50 -2.74 -14.98
C GLU A 151 6.66 -3.99 -15.28
N HIS A 152 5.92 -4.04 -16.40
CA HIS A 152 5.09 -5.22 -16.69
C HIS A 152 5.87 -6.55 -16.77
N PRO A 153 7.07 -6.62 -17.36
CA PRO A 153 7.89 -7.84 -17.30
C PRO A 153 8.26 -8.26 -15.86
N VAL A 154 8.49 -7.30 -14.97
CA VAL A 154 8.78 -7.56 -13.55
C VAL A 154 7.52 -8.11 -12.88
N ALA A 155 6.37 -7.45 -13.05
CA ALA A 155 5.09 -7.89 -12.50
C ALA A 155 4.71 -9.31 -12.96
N ILE A 156 4.93 -9.62 -14.24
CA ILE A 156 4.71 -10.97 -14.80
C ILE A 156 5.62 -12.01 -14.12
N LYS A 157 6.91 -11.69 -13.97
CA LYS A 157 7.89 -12.59 -13.36
C LYS A 157 7.59 -12.82 -11.87
N GLU A 158 7.15 -11.79 -11.17
CA GLU A 158 6.86 -11.83 -9.73
C GLU A 158 5.44 -12.32 -9.40
N GLY A 159 4.60 -12.57 -10.41
CA GLY A 159 3.23 -13.03 -10.20
C GLY A 159 2.33 -11.97 -9.56
N GLN A 160 2.60 -10.69 -9.81
CA GLN A 160 1.78 -9.60 -9.31
C GLN A 160 0.42 -9.53 -10.03
N THR A 161 -0.59 -9.04 -9.32
CA THR A 161 -1.94 -8.81 -9.84
C THR A 161 -2.06 -7.40 -10.42
N CYS A 162 -3.09 -7.13 -11.23
CA CYS A 162 -3.28 -5.81 -11.82
C CYS A 162 -3.49 -4.72 -10.76
N ILE A 163 -4.17 -5.07 -9.66
CA ILE A 163 -4.54 -4.14 -8.58
C ILE A 163 -3.39 -3.84 -7.60
N ASP A 164 -2.25 -4.53 -7.73
CA ASP A 164 -1.04 -4.20 -6.97
C ASP A 164 -0.45 -2.85 -7.41
N CYS A 165 -0.64 -2.47 -8.68
CA CYS A 165 -0.21 -1.18 -9.20
C CYS A 165 -1.38 -0.29 -9.67
N HIS A 166 -2.40 -0.87 -10.31
CA HIS A 166 -3.49 -0.11 -10.93
C HIS A 166 -4.67 0.06 -9.98
N ARG A 167 -4.50 0.84 -8.91
CA ARG A 167 -5.61 1.26 -8.04
C ARG A 167 -6.21 2.58 -8.54
N GLY A 168 -7.52 2.76 -8.34
CA GLY A 168 -8.22 3.96 -8.80
C GLY A 168 -8.42 4.04 -10.33
N VAL A 169 -8.62 2.89 -10.99
CA VAL A 169 -8.70 2.77 -12.46
C VAL A 169 -9.92 3.49 -13.06
N ALA A 170 -11.07 3.34 -12.40
CA ALA A 170 -12.34 3.94 -12.80
C ALA A 170 -12.92 4.89 -11.74
N HIS A 171 -12.42 4.82 -10.51
CA HIS A 171 -12.92 5.54 -9.36
C HIS A 171 -11.79 6.33 -8.71
N ILE A 172 -12.11 7.50 -8.16
CA ILE A 172 -11.12 8.35 -7.51
C ILE A 172 -10.65 7.62 -6.24
N MET A 173 -9.34 7.61 -6.02
CA MET A 173 -8.75 6.99 -4.83
C MET A 173 -9.34 7.61 -3.54
N PRO A 174 -9.68 6.78 -2.54
CA PRO A 174 -10.10 7.28 -1.24
C PRO A 174 -8.93 7.96 -0.51
N ASP A 175 -9.26 8.72 0.54
CA ASP A 175 -8.25 9.17 1.51
C ASP A 175 -7.60 7.95 2.18
N MET A 176 -6.27 7.87 2.13
CA MET A 176 -5.48 6.76 2.65
C MET A 176 -4.93 7.04 4.05
N SER A 177 -5.21 8.22 4.63
CA SER A 177 -4.73 8.64 5.95
C SER A 177 -5.03 7.61 7.05
N GLY A 178 -6.25 7.04 7.05
CA GLY A 178 -6.67 6.03 8.02
C GLY A 178 -5.87 4.73 7.95
N LEU A 179 -5.55 4.24 6.73
CA LEU A 179 -4.68 3.07 6.55
C LEU A 179 -3.24 3.37 6.96
N ALA A 180 -2.74 4.55 6.61
CA ALA A 180 -1.39 4.98 6.98
C ALA A 180 -1.23 5.11 8.51
N ALA A 181 -2.26 5.56 9.21
CA ALA A 181 -2.31 5.62 10.67
C ALA A 181 -2.44 4.24 11.32
N ALA A 182 -3.27 3.36 10.76
CA ALA A 182 -3.39 1.97 11.23
C ALA A 182 -2.05 1.23 11.14
N GLY A 183 -1.36 1.32 10.01
CA GLY A 183 -0.02 0.73 9.84
C GLY A 183 1.02 1.32 10.80
N ALA A 184 0.95 2.62 11.11
CA ALA A 184 1.81 3.22 12.14
C ALA A 184 1.52 2.65 13.54
N SER A 185 0.24 2.44 13.87
CA SER A 185 -0.17 1.82 15.15
C SER A 185 0.30 0.37 15.24
N GLU A 186 0.16 -0.41 14.18
CA GLU A 186 0.66 -1.79 14.11
C GLU A 186 2.19 -1.84 14.29
N LEU A 187 2.91 -0.91 13.65
CA LEU A 187 4.36 -0.79 13.79
C LEU A 187 4.75 -0.43 15.24
N ALA A 188 4.03 0.48 15.88
CA ALA A 188 4.23 0.84 17.29
C ALA A 188 3.95 -0.32 18.25
N GLN A 189 2.89 -1.09 18.00
CA GLN A 189 2.59 -2.30 18.77
C GLN A 189 3.68 -3.36 18.60
N ALA A 190 4.18 -3.56 17.38
CA ALA A 190 5.28 -4.47 17.11
C ALA A 190 6.59 -4.02 17.78
N ALA A 191 6.88 -2.73 17.80
CA ALA A 191 8.04 -2.17 18.50
C ALA A 191 7.96 -2.40 20.02
N ALA A 192 6.80 -2.13 20.63
CA ALA A 192 6.57 -2.37 22.06
C ALA A 192 6.70 -3.85 22.46
N GLN A 193 6.49 -4.77 21.52
CA GLN A 193 6.63 -6.23 21.71
C GLN A 193 8.03 -6.77 21.34
N THR A 194 8.99 -5.90 21.02
CA THR A 194 10.34 -6.33 20.65
C THR A 194 11.01 -7.10 21.80
N PRO A 195 11.44 -8.36 21.58
CA PRO A 195 12.11 -9.16 22.61
C PRO A 195 13.37 -8.47 23.17
N THR A 196 13.61 -8.62 24.47
CA THR A 196 14.73 -7.97 25.17
C THR A 196 16.10 -8.50 24.76
N ASN A 197 16.18 -9.72 24.21
CA ASN A 197 17.40 -10.31 23.68
C ASN A 197 17.79 -9.76 22.29
N VAL A 198 16.89 -9.05 21.61
CA VAL A 198 17.19 -8.41 20.32
C VAL A 198 17.86 -7.07 20.60
N THR A 199 19.17 -7.02 20.36
CA THR A 199 20.02 -5.84 20.63
C THR A 199 20.04 -4.87 19.46
N THR A 200 20.16 -5.35 18.22
CA THR A 200 20.02 -4.50 17.03
C THR A 200 18.56 -4.16 16.81
N ARG A 201 18.24 -2.87 16.82
CA ARG A 201 16.88 -2.34 16.64
C ARG A 201 16.87 -1.15 15.69
N TYR A 202 15.68 -0.72 15.30
CA TYR A 202 15.47 0.37 14.35
C TYR A 202 14.46 1.35 14.91
N ALA A 203 14.70 2.64 14.75
CA ALA A 203 13.73 3.66 15.12
C ALA A 203 12.47 3.55 14.24
N ILE A 204 11.28 3.47 14.82
CA ILE A 204 10.03 3.42 14.02
C ILE A 204 9.49 4.80 13.65
N ALA A 205 9.97 5.84 14.32
CA ALA A 205 9.59 7.22 14.12
C ALA A 205 10.74 8.13 14.55
N THR A 206 10.59 9.41 14.24
CA THR A 206 11.43 10.48 14.75
C THR A 206 11.28 10.57 16.26
N THR A 207 12.38 10.36 17.00
CA THR A 207 12.34 10.25 18.46
C THR A 207 13.48 11.04 19.11
N PRO A 208 13.24 11.74 20.24
CA PRO A 208 14.27 12.52 20.92
C PRO A 208 15.36 11.64 21.53
N LEU A 209 16.55 12.22 21.66
CA LEU A 209 17.73 11.62 22.25
C LEU A 209 18.05 12.29 23.57
N PHE A 210 18.44 11.49 24.55
CA PHE A 210 18.82 11.96 25.88
C PHE A 210 20.23 11.47 26.22
N LEU A 211 21.05 12.29 26.88
CA LEU A 211 22.39 11.88 27.31
C LEU A 211 22.38 11.04 28.60
N ASP A 212 21.27 11.06 29.34
CA ASP A 212 21.07 10.31 30.58
C ASP A 212 19.66 9.70 30.65
N ALA A 213 19.51 8.57 31.36
CA ALA A 213 18.23 7.87 31.49
C ALA A 213 17.14 8.74 32.13
N ALA A 214 17.50 9.59 33.09
CA ALA A 214 16.60 10.49 33.80
C ALA A 214 16.52 11.91 33.19
N ALA A 215 17.33 12.21 32.16
CA ALA A 215 17.33 13.52 31.53
C ALA A 215 15.98 13.85 30.88
N LYS A 216 15.53 15.09 31.06
CA LYS A 216 14.30 15.62 30.46
C LYS A 216 14.57 16.51 29.25
N THR A 217 15.81 16.95 29.06
CA THR A 217 16.23 17.80 27.95
C THR A 217 16.52 16.93 26.73
N ASP A 218 15.86 17.25 25.63
CA ASP A 218 16.16 16.71 24.30
C ASP A 218 17.52 17.27 23.84
N GLU A 219 18.45 16.37 23.52
CA GLU A 219 19.80 16.70 23.07
C GLU A 219 20.04 16.27 21.61
N GLY A 220 18.98 15.92 20.89
CA GLY A 220 19.05 15.54 19.48
C GLY A 220 17.90 14.66 19.06
N THR A 221 17.79 14.40 17.76
CA THR A 221 16.67 13.64 17.23
C THR A 221 17.17 12.45 16.42
N LEU A 222 16.76 11.25 16.81
CA LEU A 222 16.95 10.02 16.03
C LEU A 222 15.90 9.97 14.93
N MET A 223 16.34 9.81 13.69
CA MET A 223 15.46 9.73 12.52
C MET A 223 14.87 8.31 12.40
N PRO A 224 13.69 8.13 11.76
CA PRO A 224 13.10 6.81 11.56
C PRO A 224 14.03 5.88 10.79
N SER A 225 13.82 4.57 10.86
CA SER A 225 14.65 3.52 10.26
C SER A 225 16.13 3.49 10.63
N THR A 226 16.59 4.39 11.50
CA THR A 226 17.99 4.41 11.97
C THR A 226 18.26 3.16 12.78
N ARG A 227 19.29 2.41 12.38
CA ARG A 227 19.78 1.25 13.11
C ARG A 227 20.49 1.70 14.38
N VAL A 228 20.19 1.03 15.49
CA VAL A 228 20.83 1.24 16.79
C VAL A 228 21.16 -0.09 17.42
N ASP A 229 22.19 -0.11 18.27
CA ASP A 229 22.51 -1.28 19.11
C ASP A 229 22.18 -0.96 20.56
N VAL A 230 21.21 -1.69 21.13
CA VAL A 230 20.80 -1.56 22.53
C VAL A 230 21.85 -2.18 23.44
N LEU A 231 22.39 -1.36 24.34
CA LEU A 231 23.41 -1.72 25.33
C LEU A 231 22.80 -2.06 26.69
N ALA A 232 21.72 -1.37 27.07
CA ALA A 232 21.01 -1.57 28.33
C ALA A 232 19.59 -0.99 28.23
N ASN A 233 18.70 -1.40 29.13
CA ASN A 233 17.38 -0.79 29.29
C ASN A 233 17.20 -0.34 30.75
N GLU A 234 16.74 0.89 30.96
CA GLU A 234 16.52 1.47 32.27
C GLU A 234 15.37 2.49 32.21
N ASN A 235 14.44 2.45 33.18
CA ASN A 235 13.34 3.41 33.30
C ASN A 235 12.50 3.60 32.02
N GLY A 236 12.29 2.54 31.24
CA GLY A 236 11.54 2.59 29.98
C GLY A 236 12.32 3.17 28.79
N ARG A 237 13.61 3.47 28.96
CA ARG A 237 14.51 3.90 27.89
C ARG A 237 15.58 2.85 27.61
N ALA A 238 15.96 2.74 26.35
CA ALA A 238 17.09 1.96 25.90
C ALA A 238 18.32 2.86 25.80
N LYS A 239 19.41 2.47 26.45
CA LYS A 239 20.74 3.00 26.17
C LYS A 239 21.19 2.39 24.86
N VAL A 240 21.40 3.23 23.86
CA VAL A 240 21.71 2.82 22.50
C VAL A 240 23.06 3.37 22.06
N GLN A 241 23.80 2.57 21.32
CA GLN A 241 24.90 3.03 20.48
C GLN A 241 24.34 3.29 19.08
N ILE A 242 24.57 4.50 18.59
CA ILE A 242 24.19 4.94 17.26
C ILE A 242 25.46 5.21 16.48
N GLU A 243 25.56 4.64 15.29
CA GLU A 243 26.70 4.81 14.39
C GLU A 243 26.26 5.51 13.11
N GLY A 244 27.17 6.28 12.53
CA GLY A 244 26.94 6.96 11.26
C GLY A 244 28.18 7.71 10.80
N TRP A 245 27.94 8.65 9.89
CA TRP A 245 28.99 9.44 9.26
C TRP A 245 28.72 10.93 9.40
N GLN A 246 29.77 11.72 9.57
CA GLN A 246 29.75 13.17 9.53
C GLN A 246 30.64 13.68 8.41
N GLN A 247 30.16 14.65 7.64
CA GLN A 247 31.03 15.36 6.71
C GLN A 247 31.91 16.33 7.49
N ASP A 248 33.18 16.46 7.10
CA ASP A 248 34.08 17.46 7.68
C ASP A 248 33.44 18.87 7.63
N GLY A 249 33.51 19.57 8.75
CA GLY A 249 32.84 20.87 8.94
C GLY A 249 31.32 20.83 9.23
N VAL A 250 30.67 19.65 9.25
CA VAL A 250 29.24 19.49 9.56
C VAL A 250 29.06 18.55 10.76
N SER A 251 28.87 19.13 11.95
CA SER A 251 28.84 18.41 13.23
C SER A 251 27.43 18.12 13.75
N GLU A 252 26.41 18.67 13.10
CA GLU A 252 25.01 18.67 13.53
C GLU A 252 24.26 17.40 13.10
N VAL A 253 24.80 16.60 12.19
CA VAL A 253 24.03 15.56 11.49
C VAL A 253 24.82 14.27 11.36
N PHE A 254 24.18 13.13 11.62
CA PHE A 254 24.71 11.82 11.24
C PHE A 254 24.04 11.38 9.94
N TYR A 255 24.84 10.89 9.00
CA TYR A 255 24.39 10.26 7.77
C TYR A 255 24.57 8.75 7.84
N ALA A 256 23.66 8.00 7.22
CA ALA A 256 23.75 6.54 7.20
C ALA A 256 24.93 6.02 6.36
N ALA A 257 25.38 6.80 5.38
CA ALA A 257 26.51 6.47 4.51
C ALA A 257 27.20 7.75 3.98
N PRO A 258 28.51 7.72 3.68
CA PRO A 258 29.24 8.84 3.09
C PRO A 258 28.61 9.31 1.78
N GLY A 259 28.44 10.62 1.61
CA GLY A 259 27.88 11.22 0.39
C GLY A 259 26.38 10.99 0.18
N LYS A 260 25.72 10.21 1.05
CA LYS A 260 24.28 9.94 0.97
C LYS A 260 23.54 10.77 2.02
N ARG A 261 22.62 11.62 1.59
CA ARG A 261 21.80 12.50 2.44
C ARG A 261 20.66 11.73 3.12
N ILE A 262 20.99 10.59 3.73
CA ILE A 262 20.09 9.75 4.52
C ILE A 262 20.35 10.06 5.99
N LEU A 263 19.55 10.97 6.53
CA LEU A 263 19.75 11.48 7.90
C LEU A 263 19.42 10.37 8.90
N SER A 264 20.35 10.11 9.82
CA SER A 264 20.18 9.14 10.92
C SER A 264 19.96 9.84 12.25
N VAL A 265 20.70 10.92 12.52
CA VAL A 265 20.58 11.71 13.76
C VAL A 265 20.75 13.19 13.46
N LEU A 266 19.97 14.03 14.13
CA LEU A 266 20.26 15.45 14.33
C LEU A 266 20.80 15.64 15.75
N VAL A 267 21.95 16.29 15.90
CA VAL A 267 22.69 16.34 17.16
C VAL A 267 22.60 17.74 17.76
N GLY A 268 22.15 17.84 19.01
CA GLY A 268 22.17 19.08 19.79
C GLY A 268 23.58 19.44 20.28
N ASP A 269 23.78 20.70 20.66
CA ASP A 269 25.10 21.23 20.98
C ASP A 269 25.80 20.55 22.19
N THR A 270 25.04 20.03 23.15
CA THR A 270 25.63 19.26 24.27
C THR A 270 26.02 17.87 23.81
N ALA A 271 25.15 17.19 23.05
CA ALA A 271 25.43 15.86 22.51
C ALA A 271 26.66 15.86 21.62
N LYS A 272 26.94 16.96 20.89
CA LYS A 272 28.17 17.13 20.09
C LYS A 272 29.45 16.83 20.86
N LYS A 273 29.49 17.12 22.16
CA LYS A 273 30.66 16.91 23.03
C LYS A 273 30.83 15.45 23.46
N ALA A 274 29.79 14.63 23.31
CA ALA A 274 29.77 13.22 23.71
C ALA A 274 30.04 12.26 22.53
N LEU A 275 30.30 12.79 21.32
CA LEU A 275 30.64 11.96 20.16
C LEU A 275 32.02 11.33 20.30
N VAL A 276 32.12 10.12 19.76
CA VAL A 276 33.40 9.48 19.49
C VAL A 276 33.60 9.44 17.99
N THR A 277 34.62 10.17 17.51
CA THR A 277 35.02 10.17 16.10
C THR A 277 36.02 9.04 15.84
N GLY A 278 35.71 8.21 14.85
CA GLY A 278 36.49 7.07 14.40
C GLY A 278 37.33 7.38 13.17
N GLN A 279 37.33 6.46 12.21
CA GLN A 279 38.10 6.58 10.98
C GLN A 279 37.55 7.68 10.06
N SER A 280 38.46 8.25 9.26
CA SER A 280 38.14 9.27 8.27
C SER A 280 38.43 8.74 6.87
N GLU A 281 37.55 9.02 5.93
CA GLU A 281 37.68 8.65 4.54
C GLU A 281 37.46 9.88 3.67
N THR A 282 38.28 10.07 2.64
CA THR A 282 38.10 11.15 1.66
C THR A 282 37.57 10.56 0.37
N ASP A 283 36.39 11.02 -0.05
CA ASP A 283 35.78 10.61 -1.30
C ASP A 283 36.54 11.25 -2.47
N SER A 284 37.12 10.43 -3.34
CA SER A 284 37.97 10.89 -4.44
C SER A 284 37.21 11.62 -5.56
N ALA A 285 35.88 11.43 -5.65
CA ALA A 285 35.07 12.07 -6.68
C ALA A 285 34.65 13.50 -6.26
N THR A 286 34.46 13.72 -4.97
CA THR A 286 33.95 14.98 -4.39
C THR A 286 34.99 15.76 -3.60
N ASN A 287 36.14 15.15 -3.26
CA ASN A 287 37.13 15.67 -2.32
C ASN A 287 36.56 16.00 -0.93
N LEU A 288 35.43 15.40 -0.56
CA LEU A 288 34.83 15.57 0.75
C LEU A 288 35.37 14.50 1.71
N THR A 289 35.78 14.94 2.90
CA THR A 289 36.18 14.04 3.99
C THR A 289 34.97 13.71 4.85
N TRP A 290 34.85 12.43 5.19
CA TRP A 290 33.79 11.86 6.01
C TRP A 290 34.40 11.15 7.21
N HIS A 291 33.83 11.37 8.37
CA HIS A 291 34.27 10.79 9.64
C HIS A 291 33.22 9.82 10.14
N GLN A 292 33.63 8.60 10.47
CA GLN A 292 32.79 7.69 11.24
C GLN A 292 32.57 8.28 12.62
N VAL A 293 31.33 8.27 13.09
CA VAL A 293 30.97 8.81 14.40
C VAL A 293 30.08 7.84 15.14
N LYS A 294 30.27 7.80 16.46
CA LYS A 294 29.43 7.04 17.38
C LYS A 294 28.91 7.95 18.47
N LEU A 295 27.65 7.77 18.83
CA LEU A 295 27.00 8.44 19.96
C LEU A 295 26.35 7.39 20.84
N THR A 296 26.59 7.47 22.14
CA THR A 296 25.81 6.73 23.14
C THR A 296 24.76 7.65 23.72
N ALA A 297 23.49 7.28 23.59
CA ALA A 297 22.36 8.07 24.05
C ALA A 297 21.26 7.16 24.57
N TRP A 298 20.23 7.76 25.15
CA TRP A 298 19.03 7.10 25.62
C TRP A 298 17.84 7.48 24.74
N VAL A 299 17.04 6.49 24.39
CA VAL A 299 15.84 6.62 23.54
C VAL A 299 14.70 5.87 24.21
N ASP A 300 13.46 6.31 24.01
CA ASP A 300 12.29 5.54 24.44
C ASP A 300 12.29 4.14 23.78
N GLN A 301 12.30 3.09 24.60
CA GLN A 301 12.40 1.72 24.10
C GLN A 301 11.21 1.31 23.24
N THR A 302 10.05 1.96 23.41
CA THR A 302 8.82 1.72 22.62
C THR A 302 8.95 2.22 21.18
N GLN A 303 9.93 3.08 20.91
CA GLN A 303 10.22 3.61 19.58
C GLN A 303 11.24 2.76 18.80
N LEU A 304 11.63 1.60 19.32
CA LEU A 304 12.65 0.74 18.75
C LEU A 304 12.08 -0.63 18.40
N ILE A 305 12.09 -0.98 17.11
CA ILE A 305 11.64 -2.29 16.62
C ILE A 305 12.82 -3.22 16.32
N GLY A 306 12.72 -4.49 16.69
CA GLY A 306 13.74 -5.51 16.36
C GLY A 306 13.60 -6.13 14.96
N ASP A 307 12.47 -5.91 14.29
CA ASP A 307 12.13 -6.44 12.97
C ASP A 307 12.10 -5.32 11.92
N GLN A 308 13.18 -5.25 11.13
CA GLN A 308 13.32 -4.27 10.06
C GLN A 308 12.32 -4.52 8.91
N GLY A 309 11.96 -5.78 8.68
CA GLY A 309 11.05 -6.19 7.61
C GLY A 309 9.67 -5.55 7.79
N LYS A 310 9.15 -5.51 9.02
CA LYS A 310 7.89 -4.83 9.34
C LYS A 310 7.93 -3.32 9.08
N LEU A 311 9.06 -2.69 9.36
CA LEU A 311 9.27 -1.27 9.10
C LEU A 311 9.26 -0.99 7.58
N TRP A 312 9.92 -1.83 6.79
CA TRP A 312 9.90 -1.76 5.33
C TRP A 312 8.56 -2.11 4.71
N GLN A 313 7.84 -3.07 5.27
CA GLN A 313 6.48 -3.38 4.86
C GLN A 313 5.54 -2.20 5.08
N TYR A 314 5.68 -1.50 6.21
CA TYR A 314 4.93 -0.27 6.46
C TYR A 314 5.25 0.81 5.42
N ALA A 315 6.53 1.09 5.18
CA ALA A 315 6.95 2.11 4.23
C ALA A 315 6.57 1.79 2.78
N SER A 316 6.71 0.53 2.35
CA SER A 316 6.28 0.10 1.01
C SER A 316 4.76 0.20 0.85
N THR A 317 4.00 -0.09 1.91
CA THR A 317 2.54 0.10 1.94
C THR A 317 2.16 1.58 1.82
N LEU A 318 2.88 2.49 2.51
CA LEU A 318 2.69 3.93 2.32
C LEU A 318 2.89 4.32 0.85
N MET A 319 3.94 3.81 0.22
CA MET A 319 4.23 4.06 -1.19
C MET A 319 3.13 3.54 -2.11
N SER A 320 2.76 2.26 -2.00
CA SER A 320 1.75 1.64 -2.87
C SER A 320 0.38 2.27 -2.72
N ASN A 321 0.04 2.74 -1.52
CA ASN A 321 -1.27 3.30 -1.23
C ASN A 321 -1.39 4.76 -1.68
N ASN A 322 -0.30 5.52 -1.68
CA ASN A 322 -0.34 6.97 -1.91
C ASN A 322 0.25 7.39 -3.26
N CYS A 323 1.10 6.57 -3.88
CA CYS A 323 1.85 6.97 -5.08
C CYS A 323 1.31 6.37 -6.39
N THR A 324 0.38 5.41 -6.36
CA THR A 324 -0.18 4.78 -7.57
C THR A 324 -1.29 5.58 -8.24
N GLY A 325 -1.83 6.60 -7.58
CA GLY A 325 -3.01 7.33 -8.06
C GLY A 325 -2.75 8.19 -9.30
N CYS A 326 -1.50 8.57 -9.58
CA CYS A 326 -1.16 9.45 -10.72
C CYS A 326 -0.32 8.75 -11.80
N HIS A 327 0.52 7.81 -11.42
CA HIS A 327 1.37 7.00 -12.31
C HIS A 327 1.64 5.64 -11.66
N GLY A 328 2.15 4.68 -12.42
CA GLY A 328 2.67 3.44 -11.85
C GLY A 328 3.83 3.73 -10.88
N LEU A 329 4.03 2.84 -9.90
CA LEU A 329 5.17 2.96 -8.99
C LEU A 329 6.48 2.93 -9.78
N THR A 330 7.39 3.82 -9.42
CA THR A 330 8.75 3.80 -9.95
C THR A 330 9.57 2.79 -9.16
N ALA A 331 10.32 1.92 -9.84
CA ALA A 331 11.28 1.03 -9.19
C ALA A 331 12.23 1.80 -8.25
N LEU A 332 12.54 1.21 -7.09
CA LEU A 332 13.33 1.86 -6.03
C LEU A 332 14.75 2.21 -6.49
N ASP A 333 15.31 1.42 -7.40
CA ASP A 333 16.62 1.60 -7.99
C ASP A 333 16.64 2.57 -9.18
N HIS A 334 15.51 3.16 -9.57
CA HIS A 334 15.47 4.10 -10.68
C HIS A 334 16.25 5.40 -10.41
N PHE A 335 16.26 5.84 -9.15
CA PHE A 335 16.98 7.03 -8.70
C PHE A 335 18.06 6.66 -7.69
N ASN A 336 19.04 7.55 -7.54
CA ASN A 336 20.00 7.47 -6.45
C ASN A 336 19.42 8.04 -5.14
N ALA A 337 20.05 7.74 -4.00
CA ALA A 337 19.54 8.09 -2.68
C ALA A 337 19.35 9.61 -2.50
N ASN A 338 20.15 10.44 -3.17
CA ASN A 338 20.03 11.90 -3.06
C ASN A 338 18.92 12.47 -3.95
N GLN A 339 18.65 11.85 -5.10
CA GLN A 339 17.59 12.25 -6.03
C GLN A 339 16.21 11.98 -5.45
N TRP A 340 16.02 10.88 -4.73
CA TRP A 340 14.75 10.50 -4.12
C TRP A 340 14.14 11.58 -3.21
N ILE A 341 14.97 12.41 -2.56
CA ILE A 341 14.51 13.52 -1.71
C ILE A 341 13.62 14.48 -2.49
N GLY A 342 14.06 14.87 -3.70
CA GLY A 342 13.29 15.79 -4.54
C GLY A 342 12.03 15.14 -5.11
N VAL A 343 12.11 13.84 -5.42
CA VAL A 343 10.98 13.06 -5.95
C VAL A 343 9.86 12.96 -4.92
N ILE A 344 10.16 12.50 -3.69
CA ILE A 344 9.16 12.38 -2.64
C ILE A 344 8.59 13.76 -2.27
N LYS A 345 9.44 14.78 -2.10
CA LYS A 345 8.98 16.13 -1.78
C LYS A 345 8.07 16.73 -2.85
N GLY A 346 8.30 16.43 -4.12
CA GLY A 346 7.44 16.87 -5.24
C GLY A 346 6.07 16.19 -5.26
N MET A 347 5.95 15.03 -4.61
CA MET A 347 4.71 14.24 -4.53
C MET A 347 3.96 14.44 -3.21
N GLU A 348 4.67 14.74 -2.11
CA GLU A 348 4.14 14.81 -0.75
C GLU A 348 2.83 15.61 -0.65
N SER A 349 2.78 16.80 -1.26
CA SER A 349 1.60 17.70 -1.25
C SER A 349 0.39 17.17 -2.03
N ARG A 350 0.55 16.08 -2.80
CA ARG A 350 -0.50 15.41 -3.57
C ARG A 350 -0.94 14.10 -2.92
N THR A 351 -0.46 13.81 -1.72
CA THR A 351 -0.78 12.60 -0.95
C THR A 351 -1.43 12.98 0.38
N SER A 352 -2.02 11.99 1.05
CA SER A 352 -2.54 12.13 2.41
C SER A 352 -1.48 11.82 3.50
N LEU A 353 -0.19 11.80 3.13
CA LEU A 353 0.90 11.47 4.05
C LEU A 353 1.15 12.62 5.04
N THR A 354 1.36 12.29 6.30
CA THR A 354 1.90 13.25 7.28
C THR A 354 3.41 13.45 7.06
N PRO A 355 4.02 14.54 7.58
CA PRO A 355 5.46 14.74 7.48
C PRO A 355 6.31 13.59 8.05
N GLU A 356 5.82 12.90 9.10
CA GLU A 356 6.51 11.72 9.66
C GLU A 356 6.46 10.54 8.70
N GLN A 357 5.30 10.30 8.09
CA GLN A 357 5.11 9.23 7.11
C GLN A 357 5.91 9.49 5.83
N ALA A 358 5.93 10.73 5.35
CA ALA A 358 6.77 11.15 4.24
C ALA A 358 8.27 10.97 4.54
N ARG A 359 8.70 11.24 5.78
CA ARG A 359 10.08 11.00 6.22
C ARG A 359 10.44 9.51 6.25
N MET A 360 9.55 8.67 6.80
CA MET A 360 9.71 7.21 6.78
C MET A 360 9.81 6.69 5.34
N LEU A 361 8.89 7.10 4.47
CA LEU A 361 8.89 6.73 3.06
C LEU A 361 10.16 7.21 2.34
N THR A 362 10.60 8.44 2.61
CA THR A 362 11.84 8.98 2.05
C THR A 362 13.02 8.09 2.43
N GLN A 363 13.16 7.72 3.70
CA GLN A 363 14.27 6.85 4.11
C GLN A 363 14.18 5.45 3.51
N TYR A 364 12.98 4.90 3.35
CA TYR A 364 12.78 3.63 2.67
C TYR A 364 13.28 3.69 1.22
N VAL A 365 12.82 4.64 0.41
CA VAL A 365 13.26 4.73 -1.00
C VAL A 365 14.75 5.06 -1.10
N GLN A 366 15.28 5.88 -0.19
CA GLN A 366 16.70 6.20 -0.17
C GLN A 366 17.58 5.00 0.14
N LYS A 367 17.19 4.14 1.09
CA LYS A 367 17.96 2.95 1.50
C LYS A 367 17.85 1.78 0.50
N HIS A 368 16.94 1.87 -0.46
CA HIS A 368 16.77 0.90 -1.56
C HIS A 368 17.13 1.50 -2.93
N ALA A 369 17.79 2.66 -2.96
CA ALA A 369 18.17 3.37 -4.17
C ALA A 369 19.29 2.66 -4.97
N SER A 370 19.49 3.03 -6.24
CA SER A 370 20.49 2.40 -7.14
C SER A 370 21.92 2.40 -6.61
N ASP A 371 22.27 3.42 -5.83
CA ASP A 371 23.61 3.65 -5.30
C ASP A 371 23.71 3.29 -3.82
N MET A 372 22.70 2.61 -3.29
CA MET A 372 22.80 1.87 -2.04
C MET A 372 23.17 0.44 -2.38
N SER A 373 24.09 -0.14 -1.60
CA SER A 373 24.29 -1.58 -1.67
C SER A 373 22.95 -2.26 -1.37
N ALA A 374 22.63 -3.34 -2.09
CA ALA A 374 21.58 -4.27 -1.69
C ALA A 374 21.98 -4.83 -0.32
N ALA A 375 21.65 -4.11 0.75
CA ALA A 375 22.01 -4.49 2.09
C ALA A 375 21.12 -5.68 2.49
N HIS A 376 21.81 -6.79 2.69
CA HIS A 376 21.41 -8.12 3.17
C HIS A 376 20.11 -8.26 3.96
#